data_AF-A0A183DK91-F1
#
_entry.id   AF-A0A183DK91-F1
#
_cell.length_a   1.000
_cell.length_b   1.000
_cell.length_c   1.000
_cell.angle_alpha   90.00
_cell.angle_beta   90.00
_cell.angle_gamma   90.00
#
_symmetry.space_group_name_H-M   'P 1'
#
loop_
_entity.id
_entity.type
_entity.pdbx_description
1 polymer ?
#
loop_
_entity_poly.entity_id
_entity_poly.type
_entity_poly.pdbx_seq_one_letter_code
_entity_poly.pdbx_strand_id
1 'polypeptide(L)' 'VVQDGYEFFGNRHLVTIFSAPHYCGQFDNAAASMIIDENLVCSFQILRPAMAPGQTRLVKTIRDKSERLVFGSKESV' A
#
# COMPACT_ATOMS: atom_id res chain seq x y z
N VAL A 1 -6.79 1.06 -12.68
CA VAL A 1 -6.57 0.38 -11.38
C VAL A 1 -5.08 0.18 -11.19
N VAL A 2 -4.56 0.27 -9.97
CA VAL A 2 -3.13 0.04 -9.69
C VAL A 2 -2.89 -1.44 -9.39
N GLN A 3 -1.81 -2.04 -9.90
CA GLN A 3 -1.64 -3.50 -9.85
C GLN A 3 -1.44 -4.06 -8.43
N ASP A 4 -0.63 -3.39 -7.60
CA ASP A 4 -0.32 -3.86 -6.24
C ASP A 4 -1.26 -3.27 -5.18
N GLY A 5 -2.34 -2.58 -5.58
CA GLY A 5 -3.27 -1.94 -4.66
C GLY A 5 -2.77 -0.62 -4.06
N TYR A 6 -1.53 -0.20 -4.33
CA TYR A 6 -1.04 1.15 -4.03
C TYR A 6 -0.08 1.66 -5.11
N GLU A 7 0.07 2.98 -5.22
CA GLU A 7 1.04 3.62 -6.11
C GLU A 7 1.49 4.97 -5.55
N PHE A 8 2.79 5.26 -5.62
CA PHE A 8 3.35 6.56 -5.25
C PHE A 8 3.46 7.49 -6.46
N PHE A 9 3.19 8.78 -6.24
CA PHE A 9 3.35 9.84 -7.24
C PHE A 9 4.10 11.04 -6.65
N GLY A 10 4.68 11.87 -7.53
CA GLY A 10 5.33 13.12 -7.16
C GLY A 10 6.42 12.94 -6.10
N ASN A 11 7.44 12.12 -6.37
CA ASN A 11 8.52 11.80 -5.44
C ASN A 11 8.05 11.23 -4.08
N ARG A 12 6.98 10.42 -4.10
CA ARG A 12 6.36 9.81 -2.91
C ARG A 12 5.67 10.81 -1.96
N HIS A 13 5.40 12.03 -2.42
CA HIS A 13 4.56 12.98 -1.67
C HIS A 13 3.07 12.66 -1.74
N LEU A 14 2.65 11.83 -2.69
CA LEU A 14 1.28 11.36 -2.84
C LEU A 14 1.27 9.84 -2.95
N VAL A 15 0.35 9.19 -2.23
CA VAL A 15 0.07 7.76 -2.39
C VAL A 15 -1.40 7.58 -2.77
N THR A 16 -1.66 6.77 -3.78
CA THR A 16 -2.99 6.28 -4.14
C THR A 16 -3.16 4.87 -3.60
N ILE A 17 -4.30 4.57 -2.98
CA ILE A 17 -4.59 3.24 -2.41
C ILE A 17 -5.90 2.73 -3.02
N PHE A 18 -5.88 1.48 -3.47
CA PHE A 18 -7.03 0.72 -3.93
C PHE A 18 -7.24 -0.48 -3.01
N SER A 19 -8.42 -0.61 -2.42
CA SER A 19 -8.74 -1.61 -1.39
C SER A 19 -9.65 -2.74 -1.88
N ALA A 20 -10.01 -2.77 -3.17
CA ALA A 20 -10.81 -3.83 -3.77
C ALA A 20 -9.94 -4.74 -4.65
N PRO A 21 -9.61 -5.97 -4.22
CA PRO A 21 -8.93 -6.93 -5.09
C PRO A 21 -9.92 -7.43 -6.14
N HIS A 22 -9.43 -7.81 -7.32
CA HIS A 22 -10.29 -8.17 -8.45
C HIS A 22 -11.36 -7.11 -8.77
N TYR A 23 -10.98 -5.84 -8.89
CA TYR A 23 -11.95 -4.77 -9.08
C TYR A 23 -12.85 -5.06 -10.29
N CYS A 24 -14.17 -4.99 -10.08
CA CYS A 24 -15.20 -5.36 -11.06
C CYS A 24 -15.11 -6.78 -11.67
N GLY A 25 -14.27 -7.69 -11.14
CA GLY A 25 -13.97 -8.98 -11.75
C GLY A 25 -13.31 -8.88 -13.14
N GLN A 26 -12.80 -7.69 -13.49
CA GLN A 26 -12.21 -7.39 -14.80
C GLN A 26 -10.70 -7.19 -14.74
N PHE A 27 -10.15 -7.03 -13.54
CA PHE A 27 -8.74 -6.73 -13.32
C PHE A 27 -8.15 -7.70 -12.30
N ASP A 28 -6.92 -8.15 -12.49
CA ASP A 28 -6.22 -9.00 -11.51
C ASP A 28 -5.46 -8.17 -10.46
N ASN A 29 -5.98 -6.98 -10.13
CA ASN A 29 -5.33 -6.09 -9.19
C ASN A 29 -5.41 -6.63 -7.76
N ALA A 30 -4.32 -6.43 -7.01
CA ALA A 30 -4.34 -6.55 -5.57
C ALA A 30 -5.07 -5.37 -4.92
N ALA A 31 -5.46 -5.57 -3.67
CA ALA A 31 -5.83 -4.49 -2.78
C ALA A 31 -4.67 -4.18 -1.83
N ALA A 32 -4.59 -2.94 -1.36
CA ALA A 32 -3.65 -2.54 -0.31
C ALA A 32 -4.39 -1.82 0.83
N SER A 33 -3.84 -1.94 2.03
CA SER A 33 -4.19 -1.13 3.18
C SER A 33 -2.92 -0.51 3.76
N MET A 34 -2.91 0.80 3.97
CA MET A 34 -1.79 1.50 4.60
C MET A 34 -1.94 1.49 6.12
N ILE A 35 -0.88 1.10 6.81
CA ILE A 35 -0.76 1.07 8.26
C ILE A 35 0.27 2.15 8.64
N ILE A 36 -0.12 3.07 9.51
CA ILE A 36 0.74 4.15 10.02
C ILE A 36 0.99 3.89 11.50
N ASP A 37 2.27 3.83 11.91
CA ASP A 37 2.63 3.69 13.32
C ASP A 37 2.81 5.06 14.03
N GLU A 38 3.05 5.04 15.34
CA GLU A 38 3.22 6.24 16.17
C GLU A 38 4.39 7.13 15.73
N ASN A 39 5.37 6.58 14.99
CA ASN A 39 6.49 7.34 14.42
C ASN A 39 6.18 7.85 13.01
N LEU A 40 4.91 7.85 12.61
CA LEU A 40 4.42 8.19 11.27
C LEU A 40 5.02 7.31 10.17
N VAL A 41 5.50 6.12 10.49
CA VAL A 41 6.03 5.20 9.48
C VAL A 41 4.85 4.53 8.77
N CYS A 42 4.72 4.78 7.47
CA CYS A 42 3.76 4.11 6.60
C CYS A 42 4.28 2.73 6.19
N SER A 43 3.40 1.73 6.23
CA SER A 43 3.62 0.38 5.71
C SER A 43 2.37 -0.12 5.00
N PHE A 44 2.49 -1.12 4.12
CA PHE A 44 1.37 -1.60 3.31
C PHE A 44 1.11 -3.09 3.53
N GLN A 45 -0.15 -3.41 3.79
CA GLN A 45 -0.66 -4.77 3.78
C GLN A 45 -1.30 -5.04 2.42
N ILE A 46 -0.75 -6.00 1.67
CA ILE A 46 -1.22 -6.31 0.32
C ILE A 46 -2.08 -7.57 0.35
N LEU A 47 -3.27 -7.43 -0.23
CA LEU A 47 -4.27 -8.45 -0.39
C LEU A 47 -4.35 -8.86 -1.85
N ARG A 48 -3.66 -9.95 -2.21
CA ARG A 48 -3.71 -10.42 -3.59
C ARG A 48 -4.99 -11.22 -3.86
N PRO A 49 -5.56 -11.08 -5.06
CA PRO A 49 -6.63 -11.94 -5.53
C PRO A 49 -6.30 -13.42 -5.33
N ALA A 50 -7.25 -14.19 -4.80
CA ALA A 50 -7.09 -15.63 -4.59
C ALA A 50 -7.35 -16.37 -5.92
N MET A 51 -6.46 -17.30 -6.31
CA MET A 51 -6.70 -18.20 -7.46
C MET A 51 -7.88 -19.17 -7.23
N ALA A 52 -8.32 -19.34 -5.97
CA ALA A 52 -9.48 -20.15 -5.58
C ALA A 52 -10.37 -19.39 -4.58
N PRO A 53 -11.70 -19.56 -4.63
CA PRO A 53 -12.61 -18.90 -3.69
C PRO A 53 -12.24 -19.26 -2.24
N GLY A 54 -11.98 -18.24 -1.42
CA GLY A 54 -11.71 -18.39 0.02
C GLY A 54 -10.23 -18.39 0.45
N GLN A 55 -9.26 -18.26 -0.47
CA GLN A 55 -7.83 -18.28 -0.09
C GLN A 55 -7.14 -16.92 -0.19
N THR A 56 -7.42 -16.07 0.80
CA THR A 56 -6.82 -14.74 0.91
C THR A 56 -5.34 -14.82 1.33
N ARG A 57 -4.40 -14.48 0.44
CA ARG A 57 -2.97 -14.40 0.80
C ARG A 57 -2.60 -13.00 1.27
N LEU A 58 -2.53 -12.83 2.59
CA LEU A 58 -1.96 -11.63 3.21
C LEU A 58 -0.45 -11.64 3.02
N VAL A 59 0.06 -10.74 2.18
CA VAL A 59 1.49 -10.45 2.09
C VAL A 59 1.74 -9.21 2.92
N LYS A 60 2.44 -9.37 4.05
CA LYS A 60 3.06 -8.23 4.75
C LYS A 60 4.30 -7.85 3.95
N THR A 61 4.23 -6.81 3.14
CA THR A 61 5.45 -6.27 2.52
C THR A 61 6.24 -5.58 3.64
N ILE A 62 7.41 -6.14 3.94
CA ILE A 62 8.30 -5.71 5.02
C ILE A 62 8.94 -4.37 4.66
N ARG A 63 9.00 -3.48 5.67
CA ARG A 63 9.76 -2.22 5.74
C ARG A 63 11.08 -2.28 4.97
N ASP A 64 11.23 -1.47 3.93
CA ASP A 64 12.55 -0.94 3.65
C ASP A 64 12.86 0.14 4.71
N LYS A 65 13.96 -0.04 5.46
CA LYS A 65 14.43 0.96 6.44
C LYS A 65 14.87 2.27 5.76
N SER A 66 15.12 2.24 4.45
CA SER A 66 15.42 3.43 3.64
C SER A 66 14.17 4.25 3.28
N GLU A 67 12.96 3.70 3.47
CA GLU A 67 11.67 4.27 3.07
C GLU A 67 10.85 4.84 4.25
N ARG A 68 11.54 5.49 5.20
CA ARG A 68 10.87 6.19 6.30
C ARG A 68 10.15 7.43 5.75
N LEU A 69 8.89 7.29 5.38
CA LEU A 69 8.01 8.43 5.06
C LEU A 69 7.65 9.16 6.36
N VAL A 70 8.59 9.96 6.90
CA VAL A 70 8.33 10.81 8.05
C VAL A 70 7.59 12.05 7.57
N PHE A 71 6.25 12.04 7.66
CA PHE A 71 5.45 13.23 7.41
C PHE A 71 5.50 14.17 8.62
N GLY A 72 6.62 14.91 8.76
CA GLY A 72 6.69 16.09 9.60
C GLY A 72 7.78 16.11 10.67
N SER A 73 8.87 16.82 10.39
CA SER A 73 9.31 17.91 11.26
C SER A 73 9.72 19.08 10.36
N LYS A 74 9.23 20.27 10.65
CA LYS A 74 9.62 21.52 9.97
C LYS A 74 11.14 21.62 9.90
N GLU A 75 11.71 21.79 8.70
CA GLU A 75 12.93 22.60 8.60
C GLU A 75 12.48 24.05 8.57
N SER A 76 12.64 24.72 9.72
CA SER A 76 12.66 26.16 9.80
C SER A 76 14.07 26.63 9.48
N VAL A 77 14.27 27.16 8.26
CA VAL A 77 15.02 28.40 7.97
C VAL A 77 14.38 29.04 6.74
#